data_AF-A0A2L0UJA3-F1
#
_entry.id   AF-A0A2L0UJA3-F1
#
_cell.length_a   1.000
_cell.length_b   1.000
_cell.length_c   1.000
_cell.angle_alpha   90.00
_cell.angle_beta   90.00
_cell.angle_gamma   90.00
#
_symmetry.space_group_name_H-M   'P 1'
#
loop_
_entity.id
_entity.type
_entity.pdbx_description
1 polymer ?
#
loop_
_entity_poly.entity_id
_entity_poly.type
_entity_poly.pdbx_seq_one_letter_code
_entity_poly.pdbx_strand_id
1 'polypeptide(L)'
;MRSPFDVWAPRAESLTLVADGTEYPMTRGEGDWWHPSDAPPSSSDVSYGYLVDGSDTPVPDPRSRRQPEGVHQLSRTFDPGAHDWQDESWQSPGLNGGVIYEMHLGTFTPEGTLDAAIGKLDHLVDLGVQYVELLPVNAFNGTHNWGYDGVLWYAVQETYGGPAAYQRFVDAAHRKGLGVIQDVVHNHLGPSGNYLGLFGPYLTEGLSNTWGDALNLDGPQSDEVREYVVENLLMWFRDYHVDGLRLDAVHALHDERAVHILEEFSTRTDECAAELGKPLFLIA
;
A
#
# COMPACT_ATOMS: atom_id res chain seq x y z
N MET A 1 13.37 14.01 6.31
CA MET A 1 12.95 12.65 5.94
C MET A 1 12.38 12.02 7.19
N ARG A 2 11.15 11.50 7.13
CA ARG A 2 10.49 10.87 8.29
C ARG A 2 11.18 9.53 8.59
N SER A 3 11.34 9.20 9.87
CA SER A 3 11.80 7.88 10.31
C SER A 3 10.74 6.82 9.93
N PRO A 4 11.12 5.55 9.71
CA PRO A 4 10.16 4.47 9.48
C PRO A 4 9.19 4.23 10.66
N PHE A 5 9.45 4.84 11.82
CA PHE A 5 8.61 4.73 13.00
C PHE A 5 7.76 5.98 13.28
N ASP A 6 7.86 7.01 12.44
CA ASP A 6 7.06 8.22 12.59
C ASP A 6 5.61 7.95 12.23
N VAL A 7 4.67 8.37 13.09
CA VAL A 7 3.24 8.14 12.88
C VAL A 7 2.43 9.41 13.06
N TRP A 8 1.53 9.69 12.11
CA TRP A 8 0.57 10.78 12.24
C TRP A 8 -0.59 10.32 13.13
N ALA A 9 -0.75 10.99 14.27
CA ALA A 9 -1.76 10.64 15.25
C ALA A 9 -2.27 11.88 15.99
N PRO A 10 -3.09 12.72 15.33
CA PRO A 10 -3.51 14.01 15.88
C PRO A 10 -4.46 13.89 17.07
N ARG A 11 -5.16 12.76 17.20
CA ARG A 11 -6.11 12.50 18.29
C ARG A 11 -5.47 11.85 19.51
N ALA A 12 -4.27 11.28 19.37
CA ALA A 12 -3.57 10.66 20.48
C ALA A 12 -3.11 11.72 21.51
N GLU A 13 -3.31 11.40 22.79
CA GLU A 13 -2.77 12.12 23.94
C GLU A 13 -1.38 11.59 24.33
N SER A 14 -1.13 10.30 24.10
CA SER A 14 0.18 9.67 24.29
C SER A 14 0.43 8.54 23.30
N LEU A 15 1.70 8.36 22.92
CA LEU A 15 2.15 7.28 22.06
C LEU A 15 3.46 6.69 22.56
N THR A 16 3.55 5.36 22.52
CA THR A 16 4.78 4.60 22.77
C THR A 16 5.00 3.65 21.61
N LEU A 17 6.17 3.71 20.99
CA LEU A 17 6.63 2.70 20.04
C LEU A 17 7.10 1.48 20.84
N VAL A 18 6.56 0.31 20.53
CA VAL A 18 7.10 -0.98 20.98
C VAL A 18 7.88 -1.56 19.82
N ALA A 19 9.20 -1.70 19.93
CA ALA A 19 10.07 -2.26 18.91
C ALA A 19 10.99 -3.34 19.50
N ASP A 20 10.90 -4.56 18.96
CA ASP A 20 11.59 -5.78 19.45
C ASP A 20 11.48 -5.97 20.98
N GLY A 21 10.30 -5.68 21.52
CA GLY A 21 9.98 -5.82 22.94
C GLY A 21 10.49 -4.68 23.83
N THR A 22 11.08 -3.62 23.25
CA THR A 22 11.50 -2.41 23.98
C THR A 22 10.52 -1.27 23.71
N GLU A 23 10.16 -0.53 24.74
CA GLU A 23 9.29 0.64 24.67
C GLU A 23 10.08 1.93 24.50
N TYR A 24 9.66 2.76 23.56
CA TYR A 24 10.22 4.07 23.26
C TYR A 24 9.10 5.11 23.33
N PRO A 25 9.06 5.95 24.38
CA PRO A 25 8.11 7.06 24.44
C PRO A 25 8.26 7.96 23.22
N MET A 26 7.14 8.36 22.63
CA MET A 26 7.13 9.23 21.45
C MET A 26 6.80 10.66 21.84
N THR A 27 7.36 11.62 21.10
CA THR A 27 7.09 13.05 21.26
C THR A 27 6.32 13.57 20.04
N ARG A 28 5.25 14.33 20.29
CA ARG A 28 4.48 15.03 19.24
C ARG A 28 5.29 16.20 18.69
N GLY A 29 5.54 16.17 17.39
CA GLY A 29 6.25 17.17 16.60
C GLY A 29 5.32 18.03 15.76
N GLU A 30 5.87 18.61 14.69
CA GLU A 30 5.15 19.47 13.75
C GLU A 30 4.07 18.68 12.97
N GLY A 31 2.92 19.32 12.74
CA GLY A 31 1.83 18.70 11.97
C GLY A 31 1.21 17.47 12.61
N ASP A 32 1.33 17.33 13.94
CA ASP A 32 0.79 16.18 14.70
C ASP A 32 1.44 14.82 14.41
N TRP A 33 2.66 14.85 13.88
CA TRP A 33 3.49 13.66 13.72
C TRP A 33 4.21 13.32 15.02
N TRP A 34 4.24 12.04 15.37
CA TRP A 34 4.92 11.53 16.55
C TRP A 34 6.20 10.83 16.16
N HIS A 35 7.25 11.08 16.94
CA HIS A 35 8.60 10.56 16.70
C HIS A 35 9.13 9.87 17.96
N PRO A 36 9.84 8.73 17.87
CA PRO A 36 10.51 8.14 19.03
C PRO A 36 11.50 9.12 19.66
N SER A 37 11.44 9.29 20.98
CA SER A 37 12.28 10.27 21.69
C SER A 37 13.75 9.84 21.76
N ASP A 38 13.98 8.53 21.78
CA ASP A 38 15.29 7.89 21.71
C ASP A 38 15.46 7.18 20.36
N ALA A 39 16.71 6.95 19.95
CA ALA A 39 17.01 6.25 18.71
C ALA A 39 16.50 4.80 18.78
N PRO A 40 15.51 4.41 17.95
CA PRO A 40 15.04 3.03 17.89
C PRO A 40 16.11 2.12 17.25
N PRO A 41 15.91 0.79 17.25
CA PRO A 41 16.88 -0.15 16.68
C PRO A 41 17.22 0.21 15.22
N SER A 42 18.51 0.12 14.87
CA SER A 42 18.99 0.37 13.50
C SER A 42 19.01 -0.88 12.61
N SER A 43 18.43 -1.99 13.08
CA SER A 43 18.29 -3.22 12.28
C SER A 43 17.35 -2.96 11.11
N SER A 44 17.59 -3.62 9.98
CA SER A 44 16.67 -3.58 8.82
C SER A 44 15.42 -4.44 9.03
N ASP A 45 15.46 -5.38 10.00
CA ASP A 45 14.35 -6.26 10.36
C ASP A 45 14.02 -6.04 11.85
N VAL A 46 12.99 -5.23 12.10
CA VAL A 46 12.50 -4.85 13.43
C VAL A 46 11.00 -5.11 13.44
N SER A 47 10.52 -5.85 14.45
CA SER A 47 9.08 -6.03 14.68
C SER A 47 8.60 -4.93 15.62
N TYR A 48 7.55 -4.21 15.23
CA TYR A 48 7.10 -3.03 15.95
C TYR A 48 5.60 -2.74 15.88
N GLY A 49 5.12 -1.91 16.81
CA GLY A 49 3.75 -1.41 16.85
C GLY A 49 3.63 -0.27 17.85
N TYR A 50 2.42 0.26 18.02
CA TYR A 50 2.18 1.46 18.81
C TYR A 50 1.18 1.20 19.93
N LEU A 51 1.53 1.61 21.16
CA LEU A 51 0.58 1.77 22.26
C LEU A 51 0.02 3.18 22.18
N VAL A 52 -1.26 3.29 21.81
CA VAL A 52 -1.99 4.57 21.74
C VAL A 52 -2.72 4.79 23.06
N ASP A 53 -2.58 5.97 23.65
CA ASP A 53 -3.31 6.42 24.85
C ASP A 53 -3.25 5.45 26.04
N GLY A 54 -2.07 4.86 26.25
CA GLY A 54 -1.81 3.94 27.35
C GLY A 54 -2.45 2.55 27.21
N SER A 55 -2.86 2.16 25.99
CA SER A 55 -3.24 0.77 25.69
C SER A 55 -2.14 -0.22 26.10
N ASP A 56 -2.53 -1.39 26.63
CA ASP A 56 -1.61 -2.50 26.93
C ASP A 56 -1.27 -3.36 25.70
N THR A 57 -2.01 -3.17 24.60
CA THR A 57 -1.82 -3.95 23.37
C THR A 57 -1.34 -3.03 22.24
N PRO A 58 -0.17 -3.31 21.66
CA PRO A 58 0.32 -2.53 20.53
C PRO A 58 -0.50 -2.84 19.28
N VAL A 59 -0.84 -1.81 18.53
CA VAL A 59 -1.51 -1.92 17.23
C VAL A 59 -0.52 -1.73 16.08
N PRO A 60 -0.78 -2.32 14.90
CA PRO A 60 0.09 -2.16 13.73
C PRO A 60 0.18 -0.71 13.26
N ASP A 61 1.25 -0.42 12.52
CA ASP A 61 1.45 0.87 11.86
C ASP A 61 0.40 1.11 10.75
N PRO A 62 -0.30 2.25 10.74
CA PRO A 62 -1.07 2.74 9.59
C PRO A 62 -0.35 2.64 8.23
N ARG A 63 0.98 2.82 8.21
CA ARG A 63 1.86 2.78 7.03
C ARG A 63 2.76 1.52 7.01
N SER A 64 2.32 0.46 7.68
CA SER A 64 3.07 -0.80 7.77
C SER A 64 3.50 -1.31 6.40
N ARG A 65 4.81 -1.53 6.22
CA ARG A 65 5.38 -2.07 4.97
C ARG A 65 5.35 -3.59 4.89
N ARG A 66 5.17 -4.29 6.02
CA ARG A 66 5.11 -5.75 6.08
C ARG A 66 4.38 -6.25 7.32
N GLN A 67 3.59 -7.32 7.15
CA GLN A 67 2.71 -7.89 8.17
C GLN A 67 2.86 -9.42 8.24
N PRO A 68 3.97 -9.92 8.84
CA PRO A 68 4.32 -11.33 8.77
C PRO A 68 3.32 -12.25 9.49
N GLU A 69 2.71 -11.76 10.57
CA GLU A 69 1.82 -12.54 11.44
C GLU A 69 0.34 -12.12 11.29
N GLY A 70 0.01 -11.35 10.25
CA GLY A 70 -1.34 -10.89 9.92
C GLY A 70 -1.71 -9.52 10.51
N VAL A 71 -2.82 -8.95 9.99
CA VAL A 71 -3.21 -7.53 10.15
C VAL A 71 -3.52 -7.04 11.57
N HIS A 72 -3.48 -7.92 12.57
CA HIS A 72 -3.68 -7.58 13.99
C HIS A 72 -2.37 -7.55 14.79
N GLN A 73 -1.27 -8.01 14.18
CA GLN A 73 -0.01 -8.22 14.85
C GLN A 73 0.96 -7.06 14.60
N LEU A 74 2.13 -7.14 15.23
CA LEU A 74 3.20 -6.17 15.03
C LEU A 74 3.58 -6.08 13.55
N SER A 75 3.75 -4.84 13.10
CA SER A 75 4.38 -4.53 11.82
C SER A 75 5.82 -4.99 11.81
N ARG A 76 6.38 -5.16 10.61
CA ARG A 76 7.80 -5.41 10.41
C ARG A 76 8.38 -4.41 9.44
N THR A 77 9.58 -3.91 9.73
CA THR A 77 10.30 -3.04 8.80
C THR A 77 10.60 -3.80 7.50
N PHE A 78 10.61 -3.06 6.40
CA PHE A 78 10.98 -3.57 5.10
C PHE A 78 11.64 -2.44 4.31
N ASP A 79 12.84 -2.71 3.79
CA ASP A 79 13.57 -1.77 2.96
C ASP A 79 13.30 -2.08 1.48
N PRO A 80 12.49 -1.27 0.76
CA PRO A 80 12.21 -1.49 -0.65
C PRO A 80 13.45 -1.30 -1.53
N GLY A 81 14.46 -0.53 -1.08
CA GLY A 81 15.69 -0.27 -1.84
C GLY A 81 16.70 -1.42 -1.80
N ALA A 82 16.45 -2.47 -1.01
CA ALA A 82 17.34 -3.63 -0.91
C ALA A 82 17.23 -4.61 -2.09
N HIS A 83 16.20 -4.48 -2.93
CA HIS A 83 16.03 -5.33 -4.10
C HIS A 83 16.90 -4.88 -5.27
N ASP A 84 17.68 -5.81 -5.82
CA ASP A 84 18.52 -5.60 -7.00
C ASP A 84 17.69 -5.85 -8.27
N TRP A 85 16.99 -4.82 -8.72
CA TRP A 85 16.16 -4.85 -9.93
C TRP A 85 16.98 -5.19 -11.18
N GLN A 86 16.41 -6.00 -12.06
CA GLN A 86 17.04 -6.47 -13.31
C GLN A 86 16.17 -6.08 -14.52
N ASP A 87 15.37 -5.02 -14.36
CA ASP A 87 14.40 -4.53 -15.33
C ASP A 87 14.88 -3.27 -16.06
N GLU A 88 16.18 -2.95 -16.07
CA GLU A 88 16.65 -1.66 -16.62
C GLU A 88 16.41 -1.52 -18.14
N SER A 89 16.20 -2.64 -18.82
CA SER A 89 15.86 -2.68 -20.26
C SER A 89 14.35 -2.63 -20.54
N TRP A 90 13.51 -2.71 -19.50
CA TRP A 90 12.06 -2.60 -19.64
C TRP A 90 11.66 -1.20 -20.08
N GLN A 91 10.73 -1.15 -21.01
CA GLN A 91 10.12 0.09 -21.50
C GLN A 91 8.64 -0.17 -21.66
N SER A 92 7.85 0.35 -20.73
CA SER A 92 6.39 0.23 -20.79
C SER A 92 5.88 0.87 -22.09
N PRO A 93 5.11 0.14 -22.93
CA PRO A 93 4.56 0.69 -24.16
C PRO A 93 3.43 1.71 -23.94
N GLY A 94 3.02 1.91 -22.68
CA GLY A 94 1.80 2.63 -22.31
C GLY A 94 0.54 1.82 -22.61
N LEU A 95 -0.60 2.27 -22.09
CA LEU A 95 -1.86 1.52 -22.16
C LEU A 95 -2.50 1.47 -23.57
N ASN A 96 -2.08 2.33 -24.49
CA ASN A 96 -2.75 2.54 -25.77
C ASN A 96 -2.82 1.28 -26.65
N GLY A 97 -3.96 0.59 -26.63
CA GLY A 97 -4.17 -0.65 -27.39
C GLY A 97 -3.59 -1.91 -26.72
N GLY A 98 -3.23 -1.82 -25.44
CA GLY A 98 -2.70 -2.94 -24.66
C GLY A 98 -3.76 -4.02 -24.36
N VAL A 99 -3.30 -5.26 -24.21
CA VAL A 99 -4.13 -6.39 -23.76
C VAL A 99 -3.81 -6.67 -22.30
N ILE A 100 -4.84 -6.53 -21.45
CA ILE A 100 -4.75 -6.76 -20.01
C ILE A 100 -5.26 -8.15 -19.67
N TYR A 101 -4.55 -8.85 -18.79
CA TYR A 101 -4.98 -10.11 -18.19
C TYR A 101 -5.16 -9.91 -16.68
N GLU A 102 -6.41 -9.91 -16.21
CA GLU A 102 -6.74 -9.83 -14.79
C GLU A 102 -6.40 -11.15 -14.07
N MET A 103 -5.72 -11.05 -12.93
CA MET A 103 -5.18 -12.18 -12.19
C MET A 103 -5.48 -12.08 -10.69
N HIS A 104 -6.22 -13.07 -10.18
CA HIS A 104 -6.34 -13.30 -8.75
C HIS A 104 -5.25 -14.28 -8.27
N LEU A 105 -4.27 -13.79 -7.52
CA LEU A 105 -3.09 -14.57 -7.09
C LEU A 105 -3.47 -15.86 -6.36
N GLY A 106 -4.40 -15.79 -5.41
CA GLY A 106 -4.80 -16.93 -4.58
C GLY A 106 -5.47 -18.09 -5.33
N THR A 107 -5.84 -17.91 -6.60
CA THR A 107 -6.47 -18.97 -7.42
C THR A 107 -5.78 -19.20 -8.76
N PHE A 108 -4.81 -18.37 -9.14
CA PHE A 108 -4.15 -18.48 -10.43
C PHE A 108 -3.22 -19.71 -10.53
N THR A 109 -2.58 -20.07 -9.42
CA THR A 109 -1.82 -21.32 -9.29
C THR A 109 -2.29 -22.12 -8.07
N PRO A 110 -2.01 -23.44 -8.00
CA PRO A 110 -2.33 -24.24 -6.82
C PRO A 110 -1.71 -23.73 -5.52
N GLU A 111 -0.52 -23.11 -5.60
CA GLU A 111 0.19 -22.53 -4.46
C GLU A 111 -0.40 -21.18 -4.04
N GLY A 112 -0.98 -20.43 -4.98
CA GLY A 112 -1.59 -19.13 -4.71
C GLY A 112 -0.60 -18.03 -4.33
N THR A 113 0.62 -18.04 -4.88
CA THR A 113 1.70 -17.11 -4.53
C THR A 113 2.27 -16.36 -5.73
N LEU A 114 2.89 -15.21 -5.46
CA LEU A 114 3.59 -14.39 -6.46
C LEU A 114 4.70 -15.18 -7.15
N ASP A 115 5.55 -15.88 -6.39
CA ASP A 115 6.64 -16.68 -6.96
C ASP A 115 6.12 -17.85 -7.83
N ALA A 116 4.99 -18.45 -7.48
CA ALA A 116 4.38 -19.49 -8.32
C ALA A 116 3.80 -18.91 -9.61
N ALA A 117 3.21 -17.71 -9.55
CA ALA A 117 2.69 -17.01 -10.72
C ALA A 117 3.80 -16.66 -11.74
N ILE A 118 5.03 -16.37 -11.28
CA ILE A 118 6.20 -16.16 -12.16
C ILE A 118 6.37 -17.33 -13.16
N GLY A 119 6.15 -18.56 -12.70
CA GLY A 119 6.25 -19.77 -13.51
C GLY A 119 5.22 -19.89 -14.65
N LYS A 120 4.27 -18.96 -14.75
CA LYS A 120 3.23 -18.90 -15.80
C LYS A 120 3.37 -17.71 -16.74
N LEU A 121 4.30 -16.79 -16.49
CA LEU A 121 4.43 -15.57 -17.29
C LEU A 121 4.75 -15.86 -18.76
N ASP A 122 5.55 -16.88 -19.07
CA ASP A 122 5.83 -17.27 -20.47
C ASP A 122 4.56 -17.64 -21.24
N HIS A 123 3.61 -18.28 -20.57
CA HIS A 123 2.32 -18.61 -21.20
C HIS A 123 1.51 -17.34 -21.52
N LEU A 124 1.55 -16.33 -20.65
CA LEU A 124 0.84 -15.07 -20.87
C LEU A 124 1.47 -14.27 -22.03
N VAL A 125 2.80 -14.28 -22.13
CA VAL A 125 3.52 -13.71 -23.28
C VAL A 125 3.12 -14.43 -24.57
N ASP A 126 3.14 -15.76 -24.59
CA ASP A 126 2.75 -16.55 -25.76
C ASP A 126 1.28 -16.31 -26.19
N LEU A 127 0.41 -16.02 -25.22
CA LEU A 127 -0.99 -15.66 -25.47
C LEU A 127 -1.14 -14.27 -26.11
N GLY A 128 -0.14 -13.40 -25.97
CA GLY A 128 -0.17 -12.02 -26.47
C GLY A 128 -0.66 -10.99 -25.44
N VAL A 129 -0.65 -11.34 -24.16
CA VAL A 129 -0.89 -10.39 -23.06
C VAL A 129 0.25 -9.38 -23.01
N GLN A 130 -0.06 -8.11 -22.69
CA GLN A 130 0.94 -7.06 -22.51
C GLN A 130 1.01 -6.59 -21.06
N TYR A 131 -0.11 -6.61 -20.35
CA TYR A 131 -0.17 -6.24 -18.94
C TYR A 131 -0.86 -7.33 -18.14
N VAL A 132 -0.28 -7.68 -16.99
CA VAL A 132 -1.00 -8.44 -15.95
C VAL A 132 -1.58 -7.44 -14.96
N GLU A 133 -2.89 -7.46 -14.78
CA GLU A 133 -3.56 -6.71 -13.72
C GLU A 133 -3.77 -7.62 -12.52
N LEU A 134 -3.04 -7.36 -11.44
CA LEU A 134 -3.23 -8.07 -10.18
C LEU A 134 -4.45 -7.49 -9.47
N LEU A 135 -5.37 -8.36 -9.05
CA LEU A 135 -6.37 -8.01 -8.03
C LEU A 135 -5.67 -7.46 -6.77
N PRO A 136 -6.38 -6.76 -5.87
CA PRO A 136 -5.74 -6.07 -4.76
C PRO A 136 -4.93 -7.03 -3.89
N VAL A 137 -3.67 -6.64 -3.62
CA VAL A 137 -2.73 -7.47 -2.85
C VAL A 137 -2.48 -6.93 -1.45
N ASN A 138 -3.15 -5.84 -1.07
CA ASN A 138 -2.97 -5.21 0.23
C ASN A 138 -3.35 -6.18 1.37
N ALA A 139 -2.67 -6.08 2.50
CA ALA A 139 -2.86 -7.04 3.58
C ALA A 139 -4.30 -6.99 4.16
N PHE A 140 -4.89 -8.17 4.31
CA PHE A 140 -6.26 -8.41 4.78
C PHE A 140 -6.28 -9.48 5.88
N ASN A 141 -7.38 -9.55 6.64
CA ASN A 141 -7.56 -10.61 7.64
C ASN A 141 -7.97 -11.95 6.99
N GLY A 142 -7.34 -13.03 7.43
CA GLY A 142 -7.63 -14.39 6.99
C GLY A 142 -6.72 -14.90 5.87
N THR A 143 -7.07 -16.06 5.31
CA THR A 143 -6.23 -16.80 4.35
C THR A 143 -6.62 -16.58 2.90
N HIS A 144 -7.92 -16.40 2.63
CA HIS A 144 -8.45 -16.26 1.28
C HIS A 144 -9.31 -15.01 1.23
N ASN A 145 -9.04 -14.15 0.26
CA ASN A 145 -9.81 -12.95 -0.03
C ASN A 145 -9.59 -12.58 -1.50
N TRP A 146 -10.53 -11.86 -2.10
CA TRP A 146 -10.33 -11.28 -3.43
C TRP A 146 -9.37 -10.09 -3.41
N GLY A 147 -9.18 -9.44 -2.26
CA GLY A 147 -8.29 -8.31 -2.04
C GLY A 147 -9.01 -7.05 -1.54
N TYR A 148 -10.30 -6.92 -1.83
CA TYR A 148 -11.08 -5.71 -1.54
C TYR A 148 -11.30 -5.44 -0.04
N ASP A 149 -11.15 -6.45 0.82
CA ASP A 149 -11.14 -6.27 2.28
C ASP A 149 -9.76 -5.86 2.84
N GLY A 150 -8.87 -5.31 2.02
CA GLY A 150 -7.56 -4.82 2.45
C GLY A 150 -7.66 -3.71 3.50
N VAL A 151 -6.82 -3.77 4.53
CA VAL A 151 -6.82 -2.82 5.66
C VAL A 151 -5.47 -2.13 5.89
N LEU A 152 -4.37 -2.73 5.44
CA LEU A 152 -3.04 -2.14 5.57
C LEU A 152 -2.48 -1.93 4.16
N TRP A 153 -2.80 -0.78 3.57
CA TRP A 153 -2.54 -0.50 2.16
C TRP A 153 -1.06 -0.50 1.79
N TYR A 154 -0.16 -0.28 2.73
CA TYR A 154 1.28 -0.24 2.47
C TYR A 154 1.95 -1.62 2.54
N ALA A 155 1.21 -2.66 2.96
CA ALA A 155 1.72 -4.01 3.08
C ALA A 155 1.14 -4.91 1.98
N VAL A 156 2.01 -5.64 1.29
CA VAL A 156 1.60 -6.78 0.45
C VAL A 156 1.25 -7.96 1.36
N GLN A 157 0.13 -8.64 1.08
CA GLN A 157 -0.36 -9.80 1.81
C GLN A 157 0.74 -10.87 1.96
N GLU A 158 1.09 -11.20 3.21
CA GLU A 158 2.22 -12.09 3.51
C GLU A 158 1.98 -13.50 2.95
N THR A 159 0.74 -13.98 2.94
CA THR A 159 0.40 -15.31 2.39
C THR A 159 0.62 -15.44 0.88
N TYR A 160 0.71 -14.33 0.14
CA TYR A 160 1.10 -14.34 -1.28
C TYR A 160 2.63 -14.35 -1.47
N GLY A 161 3.40 -14.22 -0.39
CA GLY A 161 4.86 -14.13 -0.38
C GLY A 161 5.39 -12.78 0.11
N GLY A 162 4.51 -11.83 0.42
CA GLY A 162 4.87 -10.52 0.98
C GLY A 162 5.59 -9.60 -0.01
N PRO A 163 6.12 -8.46 0.47
CA PRO A 163 6.61 -7.38 -0.39
C PRO A 163 7.85 -7.79 -1.21
N ALA A 164 8.72 -8.65 -0.68
CA ALA A 164 9.89 -9.14 -1.41
C ALA A 164 9.51 -10.05 -2.60
N ALA A 165 8.43 -10.84 -2.48
CA ALA A 165 7.93 -11.65 -3.59
C ALA A 165 7.26 -10.79 -4.65
N TYR A 166 6.66 -9.66 -4.25
CA TYR A 166 6.05 -8.72 -5.18
C TYR A 166 7.11 -8.09 -6.10
N GLN A 167 8.23 -7.63 -5.54
CA GLN A 167 9.36 -7.11 -6.33
C GLN A 167 9.88 -8.16 -7.32
N ARG A 168 10.07 -9.41 -6.88
CA ARG A 168 10.49 -10.51 -7.77
C ARG A 168 9.48 -10.78 -8.89
N PHE A 169 8.19 -10.68 -8.61
CA PHE A 169 7.15 -10.89 -9.61
C PHE A 169 7.18 -9.80 -10.68
N VAL A 170 7.23 -8.53 -10.27
CA VAL A 170 7.30 -7.38 -11.19
C VAL A 170 8.58 -7.44 -12.02
N ASP A 171 9.74 -7.68 -11.40
CA ASP A 171 11.02 -7.82 -12.10
C ASP A 171 10.97 -8.94 -13.15
N ALA A 172 10.41 -10.10 -12.78
CA ALA A 172 10.26 -11.22 -13.69
C ALA A 172 9.28 -10.93 -14.85
N ALA A 173 8.21 -10.17 -14.61
CA ALA A 173 7.27 -9.74 -15.64
C ALA A 173 7.94 -8.81 -16.64
N HIS A 174 8.62 -7.77 -16.15
CA HIS A 174 9.34 -6.80 -16.97
C HIS A 174 10.40 -7.46 -17.86
N ARG A 175 11.19 -8.39 -17.29
CA ARG A 175 12.20 -9.15 -18.03
C ARG A 175 11.64 -10.06 -19.12
N LYS A 176 10.34 -10.38 -19.04
CA LYS A 176 9.60 -11.14 -20.06
C LYS A 176 8.82 -10.24 -21.01
N GLY A 177 8.91 -8.92 -20.85
CA GLY A 177 8.20 -7.95 -21.68
C GLY A 177 6.72 -7.75 -21.30
N LEU A 178 6.34 -8.10 -20.07
CA LEU A 178 5.00 -7.85 -19.53
C LEU A 178 5.06 -6.68 -18.55
N GLY A 179 4.13 -5.75 -18.69
CA GLY A 179 3.88 -4.74 -17.67
C GLY A 179 2.99 -5.26 -16.55
N VAL A 180 3.01 -4.57 -15.42
CA VAL A 180 2.18 -4.91 -14.25
C VAL A 180 1.27 -3.73 -13.91
N ILE A 181 -0.01 -4.04 -13.71
CA ILE A 181 -1.03 -3.12 -13.20
C ILE A 181 -1.45 -3.63 -11.81
N GLN A 182 -1.51 -2.74 -10.84
CA GLN A 182 -2.03 -3.07 -9.51
C GLN A 182 -3.43 -2.47 -9.33
N ASP A 183 -4.41 -3.31 -9.01
CA ASP A 183 -5.70 -2.85 -8.52
C ASP A 183 -5.55 -2.30 -7.10
N VAL A 184 -5.99 -1.07 -6.86
CA VAL A 184 -5.88 -0.35 -5.58
C VAL A 184 -7.24 0.11 -5.09
N VAL A 185 -7.48 -0.08 -3.79
CA VAL A 185 -8.75 0.23 -3.15
C VAL A 185 -8.58 1.41 -2.20
N HIS A 186 -8.99 2.59 -2.67
CA HIS A 186 -8.91 3.83 -1.89
C HIS A 186 -10.28 4.37 -1.45
N ASN A 187 -11.37 3.65 -1.74
CA ASN A 187 -12.71 4.12 -1.39
C ASN A 187 -13.22 3.61 -0.02
N HIS A 188 -12.60 2.56 0.54
CA HIS A 188 -12.90 2.02 1.88
C HIS A 188 -11.73 1.18 2.41
N LEU A 189 -11.84 0.72 3.66
CA LEU A 189 -10.98 -0.29 4.26
C LEU A 189 -11.82 -1.50 4.64
N GLY A 190 -11.23 -2.69 4.60
CA GLY A 190 -11.88 -3.91 5.04
C GLY A 190 -12.34 -3.89 6.51
N PRO A 191 -13.28 -4.78 6.88
CA PRO A 191 -13.95 -4.73 8.18
C PRO A 191 -13.11 -5.21 9.37
N SER A 192 -11.91 -5.76 9.15
CA SER A 192 -11.10 -6.39 10.22
C SER A 192 -9.62 -6.06 10.07
N GLY A 193 -9.04 -5.41 11.09
CA GLY A 193 -7.63 -5.03 11.14
C GLY A 193 -7.35 -3.56 10.78
N ASN A 194 -8.39 -2.77 10.54
CA ASN A 194 -8.27 -1.33 10.40
C ASN A 194 -8.21 -0.66 11.79
N TYR A 195 -7.05 -0.09 12.14
CA TYR A 195 -6.83 0.64 13.39
C TYR A 195 -6.69 2.16 13.19
N LEU A 196 -6.90 2.69 11.98
CA LEU A 196 -6.66 4.10 11.66
C LEU A 196 -7.40 5.07 12.59
N GLY A 197 -8.62 4.70 13.01
CA GLY A 197 -9.45 5.50 13.91
C GLY A 197 -8.85 5.74 15.31
N LEU A 198 -7.89 4.90 15.74
CA LEU A 198 -7.13 5.12 16.98
C LEU A 198 -6.10 6.24 16.84
N PHE A 199 -5.59 6.47 15.63
CA PHE A 199 -4.55 7.47 15.38
C PHE A 199 -5.15 8.83 15.02
N GLY A 200 -6.13 8.86 14.13
CA GLY A 200 -6.64 10.12 13.60
C GLY A 200 -7.92 10.00 12.79
N PRO A 201 -8.43 11.14 12.28
CA PRO A 201 -9.66 11.22 11.49
C PRO A 201 -9.43 10.75 10.04
N TYR A 202 -8.92 9.53 9.84
CA TYR A 202 -8.72 8.96 8.50
C TYR A 202 -10.04 8.66 7.78
N LEU A 203 -11.09 8.35 8.55
CA LEU A 203 -12.41 8.01 8.05
C LEU A 203 -13.43 9.07 8.48
N THR A 204 -14.46 9.27 7.66
CA THR A 204 -15.55 10.19 7.95
C THR A 204 -16.70 9.45 8.62
N GLU A 205 -16.99 9.83 9.86
CA GLU A 205 -18.14 9.31 10.59
C GLU A 205 -19.45 9.63 9.86
N GLY A 206 -20.28 8.61 9.58
CA GLY A 206 -21.62 8.77 9.02
C GLY A 206 -21.70 8.90 7.50
N LEU A 207 -20.57 8.93 6.79
CA LEU A 207 -20.49 8.74 5.33
C LEU A 207 -20.03 7.32 5.04
N SER A 208 -20.89 6.33 5.32
CA SER A 208 -20.59 4.93 4.98
C SER A 208 -21.04 4.63 3.55
N ASN A 209 -20.22 3.89 2.80
CA ASN A 209 -20.60 3.28 1.54
C ASN A 209 -21.05 1.81 1.79
N THR A 210 -21.24 1.02 0.73
CA THR A 210 -21.71 -0.37 0.84
C THR A 210 -20.74 -1.28 1.61
N TRP A 211 -19.46 -0.90 1.72
CA TRP A 211 -18.36 -1.73 2.21
C TRP A 211 -17.72 -1.23 3.51
N GLY A 212 -17.90 0.05 3.88
CA GLY A 212 -17.40 0.61 5.13
C GLY A 212 -17.54 2.14 5.21
N ASP A 213 -16.95 2.74 6.23
CA ASP A 213 -16.85 4.20 6.32
C ASP A 213 -15.94 4.74 5.22
N ALA A 214 -16.33 5.86 4.60
CA ALA A 214 -15.56 6.52 3.57
C ALA A 214 -14.33 7.23 4.17
N LEU A 215 -13.32 7.46 3.34
CA LEU A 215 -12.18 8.29 3.72
C LEU A 215 -12.58 9.75 3.95
N ASN A 216 -11.86 10.37 4.88
CA ASN A 216 -11.91 11.81 5.09
C ASN A 216 -11.05 12.54 4.05
N LEU A 217 -11.64 12.88 2.89
CA LEU A 217 -10.94 13.55 1.79
C LEU A 217 -11.16 15.06 1.75
N ASP A 218 -12.23 15.56 2.38
CA ASP A 218 -12.66 16.96 2.36
C ASP A 218 -13.03 17.53 3.75
N GLY A 219 -13.08 16.71 4.80
CA GLY A 219 -13.40 17.12 6.16
C GLY A 219 -12.20 17.71 6.93
N PRO A 220 -12.37 18.04 8.22
CA PRO A 220 -11.29 18.57 9.04
C PRO A 220 -10.07 17.62 9.06
N GLN A 221 -8.87 18.19 8.94
CA GLN A 221 -7.60 17.45 8.96
C GLN A 221 -7.43 16.43 7.81
N SER A 222 -8.21 16.53 6.74
CA SER A 222 -8.12 15.63 5.59
C SER A 222 -6.84 15.78 4.77
N ASP A 223 -6.06 16.86 4.92
CA ASP A 223 -4.79 17.03 4.16
C ASP A 223 -3.84 15.83 4.33
N GLU A 224 -3.62 15.38 5.56
CA GLU A 224 -2.72 14.25 5.82
C GLU A 224 -3.34 12.89 5.45
N VAL A 225 -4.67 12.83 5.36
CA VAL A 225 -5.40 11.65 4.87
C VAL A 225 -5.26 11.55 3.35
N ARG A 226 -5.35 12.67 2.63
CA ARG A 226 -5.09 12.72 1.18
C ARG A 226 -3.66 12.32 0.88
N GLU A 227 -2.68 12.89 1.58
CA GLU A 227 -1.28 12.51 1.41
C GLU A 227 -1.03 11.04 1.79
N TYR A 228 -1.74 10.48 2.78
CA TYR A 228 -1.69 9.03 3.05
C TYR A 228 -2.12 8.19 1.84
N VAL A 229 -3.18 8.57 1.15
CA VAL A 229 -3.65 7.83 -0.03
C VAL A 229 -2.73 8.04 -1.23
N VAL A 230 -2.30 9.29 -1.47
CA VAL A 230 -1.39 9.63 -2.57
C VAL A 230 -0.03 8.95 -2.40
N GLU A 231 0.55 8.94 -1.20
CA GLU A 231 1.81 8.25 -0.95
C GLU A 231 1.69 6.73 -1.13
N ASN A 232 0.52 6.14 -0.85
CA ASN A 232 0.27 4.74 -1.16
C ASN A 232 0.20 4.50 -2.68
N LEU A 233 -0.46 5.38 -3.43
CA LEU A 233 -0.50 5.34 -4.89
C LEU A 233 0.92 5.40 -5.46
N LEU A 234 1.72 6.38 -5.02
CA LEU A 234 3.09 6.58 -5.50
C LEU A 234 4.07 5.48 -5.05
N MET A 235 3.79 4.79 -3.94
CA MET A 235 4.58 3.63 -3.50
C MET A 235 4.62 2.55 -4.57
N TRP A 236 3.48 2.21 -5.19
CA TRP A 236 3.44 1.14 -6.19
C TRP A 236 4.35 1.44 -7.39
N PHE A 237 4.40 2.71 -7.81
CA PHE A 237 5.26 3.14 -8.90
C PHE A 237 6.74 3.20 -8.50
N ARG A 238 7.05 3.85 -7.37
CA ARG A 238 8.44 4.13 -6.95
C ARG A 238 9.13 2.91 -6.33
N ASP A 239 8.45 2.20 -5.44
CA ASP A 239 9.05 1.17 -4.59
C ASP A 239 8.90 -0.24 -5.20
N TYR A 240 7.86 -0.43 -6.03
CA TYR A 240 7.51 -1.72 -6.64
C TYR A 240 7.50 -1.72 -8.17
N HIS A 241 7.90 -0.61 -8.80
CA HIS A 241 8.07 -0.48 -10.25
C HIS A 241 6.81 -0.76 -11.10
N VAL A 242 5.60 -0.79 -10.52
CA VAL A 242 4.35 -1.00 -11.25
C VAL A 242 4.20 0.03 -12.39
N ASP A 243 3.55 -0.35 -13.50
CA ASP A 243 3.40 0.50 -14.69
C ASP A 243 2.07 1.28 -14.71
N GLY A 244 1.05 0.75 -14.05
CA GLY A 244 -0.24 1.41 -13.95
C GLY A 244 -1.05 0.95 -12.76
N LEU A 245 -2.08 1.72 -12.42
CA LEU A 245 -2.99 1.38 -11.33
C LEU A 245 -4.43 1.37 -11.83
N ARG A 246 -5.18 0.36 -11.42
CA ARG A 246 -6.63 0.31 -11.59
C ARG A 246 -7.26 0.78 -10.28
N LEU A 247 -8.04 1.86 -10.35
CA LEU A 247 -8.64 2.52 -9.19
C LEU A 247 -10.01 1.92 -8.92
N ASP A 248 -10.15 1.23 -7.79
CA ASP A 248 -11.43 0.62 -7.44
C ASP A 248 -12.50 1.65 -7.09
N ALA A 249 -13.69 1.43 -7.65
CA ALA A 249 -14.93 2.15 -7.35
C ALA A 249 -14.75 3.67 -7.19
N VAL A 250 -14.12 4.33 -8.18
CA VAL A 250 -13.84 5.78 -8.12
C VAL A 250 -15.07 6.66 -7.87
N HIS A 251 -16.26 6.18 -8.22
CA HIS A 251 -17.54 6.84 -7.96
C HIS A 251 -17.91 6.92 -6.46
N ALA A 252 -17.27 6.13 -5.60
CA ALA A 252 -17.45 6.13 -4.15
C ALA A 252 -16.43 7.02 -3.42
N LEU A 253 -15.52 7.69 -4.15
CA LEU A 253 -14.64 8.70 -3.59
C LEU A 253 -15.40 10.03 -3.50
N HIS A 254 -15.88 10.32 -2.30
CA HIS A 254 -16.55 11.59 -1.99
C HIS A 254 -15.51 12.64 -1.62
N ASP A 255 -15.40 13.69 -2.43
CA ASP A 255 -14.49 14.80 -2.21
C ASP A 255 -15.05 16.09 -2.83
N GLU A 256 -15.49 17.02 -1.99
CA GLU A 256 -16.04 18.31 -2.41
C GLU A 256 -14.99 19.44 -2.48
N ARG A 257 -13.69 19.13 -2.38
CA ARG A 257 -12.63 20.14 -2.53
C ARG A 257 -12.57 20.70 -3.96
N ALA A 258 -11.94 21.87 -4.09
CA ALA A 258 -11.76 22.54 -5.37
C ALA A 258 -10.94 21.71 -6.39
N VAL A 259 -10.00 20.90 -5.89
CA VAL A 259 -9.26 19.90 -6.67
C VAL A 259 -9.68 18.53 -6.13
N HIS A 260 -10.36 17.76 -6.96
CA HIS A 260 -10.83 16.42 -6.59
C HIS A 260 -9.64 15.45 -6.47
N ILE A 261 -9.72 14.47 -5.57
CA ILE A 261 -8.63 13.51 -5.30
C ILE A 261 -8.17 12.76 -6.55
N LEU A 262 -9.08 12.46 -7.48
CA LEU A 262 -8.76 11.84 -8.77
C LEU A 262 -7.92 12.75 -9.69
N GLU A 263 -8.15 14.06 -9.65
CA GLU A 263 -7.32 15.04 -10.37
C GLU A 263 -5.92 15.13 -9.74
N GLU A 264 -5.86 15.09 -8.41
CA GLU A 264 -4.60 15.02 -7.67
C GLU A 264 -3.84 13.73 -7.97
N PHE A 265 -4.50 12.57 -8.01
CA PHE A 265 -3.89 11.30 -8.41
C PHE A 265 -3.29 11.37 -9.81
N SER A 266 -4.02 11.93 -10.78
CA SER A 266 -3.51 12.11 -12.15
C SER A 266 -2.27 13.00 -12.15
N THR A 267 -2.34 14.15 -11.48
CA THR A 267 -1.23 15.12 -11.43
C THR A 267 0.01 14.52 -10.78
N ARG A 268 -0.14 13.85 -9.62
CA ARG A 268 0.96 13.22 -8.88
C ARG A 268 1.55 12.02 -9.64
N THR A 269 0.72 11.30 -10.39
CA THR A 269 1.18 10.23 -11.31
C THR A 269 2.03 10.80 -12.44
N ASP A 270 1.59 11.91 -13.08
CA ASP A 270 2.34 12.56 -14.16
C ASP A 270 3.70 13.11 -13.67
N GLU A 271 3.72 13.71 -12.47
CA GLU A 271 4.96 14.15 -11.82
C GLU A 271 5.90 12.97 -11.55
N CYS A 272 5.37 11.87 -10.98
CA CYS A 272 6.16 10.66 -10.72
C CYS A 272 6.67 10.01 -12.01
N ALA A 273 5.87 10.00 -13.08
CA ALA A 273 6.27 9.50 -14.40
C ALA A 273 7.44 10.31 -14.96
N ALA A 274 7.41 11.64 -14.81
CA ALA A 274 8.49 12.52 -15.22
C ALA A 274 9.77 12.30 -14.38
N GLU A 275 9.64 12.09 -13.07
CA GLU A 275 10.77 11.78 -12.18
C GLU A 275 11.42 10.44 -12.50
N LEU A 276 10.61 9.40 -12.75
CA LEU A 276 11.09 8.05 -13.07
C LEU A 276 11.51 7.89 -14.54
N GLY A 277 11.15 8.84 -15.41
CA GLY A 277 11.48 8.80 -16.83
C GLY A 277 10.77 7.68 -17.60
N LYS A 278 9.62 7.20 -17.12
CA LYS A 278 8.81 6.16 -17.77
C LYS A 278 7.32 6.51 -17.77
N PRO A 279 6.53 6.07 -18.76
CA PRO A 279 5.09 6.31 -18.74
C PRO A 279 4.44 5.52 -17.59
N LEU A 280 3.62 6.20 -16.81
CA LEU A 280 2.71 5.64 -15.82
C LEU A 280 1.27 5.97 -16.22
N PHE A 281 0.30 5.15 -15.81
CA PHE A 281 -1.09 5.42 -16.12
C PHE A 281 -2.05 4.96 -15.03
N LEU A 282 -3.24 5.58 -15.01
CA LEU A 282 -4.34 5.22 -14.13
C LEU A 282 -5.53 4.75 -14.98
N ILE A 283 -6.24 3.73 -14.49
CA ILE A 283 -7.49 3.20 -15.06
C ILE A 283 -8.57 3.41 -14.00
N ALA A 284 -9.71 4.00 -14.38
CA ALA A 284 -10.82 4.37 -13.49
C ALA A 284 -12.17 3.94 -14.07
#